data_AF-A0A376WUP7-F1
#
_entry.id   AF-A0A376WUP7-F1
#
_cell.length_a   1.000
_cell.length_b   1.000
_cell.length_c   1.000
_cell.angle_alpha   90.00
_cell.angle_beta   90.00
_cell.angle_gamma   90.00
#
_symmetry.space_group_name_H-M   'P 1'
#
loop_
_entity.id
_entity.type
_entity.pdbx_description
1 polymer ?
#
loop_
_entity_poly.entity_id
_entity_poly.type
_entity_poly.pdbx_seq_one_letter_code
_entity_poly.pdbx_strand_id
1 'polypeptide(L)'
;MANEEKRFYGVQFHPEVTHTRQGMRMLERFVRDICQCEALWTPAKIIDDAVARIREQVGDDKVILGLSGGVDSSVTAMLLHRAIGKNLTCVFVDNGLLRLNEAEQVLDMFGDHFGLNIVHVPAEDRFLSALAGENDPEAKRKIIGRVFVEVFDEEALKLEDVKWLAQGTIYPDVIESAASATGKAHVIKSHHNVGGLPKEMKMGLVEPLKELFKDEVRKIGLELGLPYDMLYRHPFPGPGLGVRVLGEVKKEYCDLLRRADAIFIEELRKADLYDKVSQAFTVFLPVRSVGVMGDGRKYDWVVSLRAVETIDFMTAHWAHLPYDFLGRVSNRIINEVNGISRVVYDISGKPPATIEWE
;
A
#
# COMPACT_ATOMS: atom_id res chain seq x y z
N MET A 1 12.04 -39.45 -8.04
CA MET A 1 11.52 -40.46 -8.96
C MET A 1 11.36 -39.81 -10.34
N ALA A 2 11.69 -40.53 -11.41
CA ALA A 2 11.45 -40.05 -12.77
C ALA A 2 11.01 -41.22 -13.66
N ASN A 3 10.06 -40.96 -14.57
CA ASN A 3 9.74 -41.80 -15.70
C ASN A 3 9.90 -40.94 -16.96
N GLU A 4 11.04 -41.07 -17.63
CA GLU A 4 11.40 -40.22 -18.78
C GLU A 4 10.50 -40.49 -20.00
N GLU A 5 10.08 -41.74 -20.22
CA GLU A 5 9.18 -42.10 -21.32
C GLU A 5 7.82 -41.39 -21.19
N LYS A 6 7.29 -41.32 -19.97
CA LYS A 6 6.02 -40.63 -19.66
C LYS A 6 6.19 -39.18 -19.25
N ARG A 7 7.44 -38.69 -19.16
CA ARG A 7 7.81 -37.35 -18.66
C ARG A 7 7.20 -37.03 -17.30
N PHE A 8 7.15 -38.03 -16.41
CA PHE A 8 6.72 -37.83 -15.02
C PHE A 8 7.93 -37.65 -14.11
N TYR A 9 7.91 -36.60 -13.31
CA TYR A 9 8.99 -36.28 -12.37
C TYR A 9 8.38 -36.05 -10.99
N GLY A 10 8.97 -36.67 -9.98
CA GLY A 10 8.55 -36.56 -8.58
C GLY A 10 9.74 -36.30 -7.68
N VAL A 11 9.62 -35.29 -6.84
CA VAL A 11 10.60 -34.91 -5.81
C VAL A 11 9.96 -35.08 -4.43
N GLN A 12 10.75 -35.53 -3.45
CA GLN A 12 10.29 -35.74 -2.06
C GLN A 12 10.58 -34.52 -1.16
N PHE A 13 10.88 -33.38 -1.77
CA PHE A 13 11.17 -32.10 -1.13
C PHE A 13 10.53 -30.98 -1.93
N HIS A 14 10.47 -29.78 -1.35
CA HIS A 14 9.85 -28.60 -1.94
C HIS A 14 10.86 -27.78 -2.76
N PRO A 15 10.84 -27.81 -4.11
CA PRO A 15 11.72 -26.99 -4.94
C PRO A 15 11.34 -25.50 -4.96
N GLU A 16 10.16 -25.13 -4.49
CA GLU A 16 9.64 -23.77 -4.46
C GLU A 16 10.15 -22.93 -3.27
N VAL A 17 10.68 -23.56 -2.22
CA VAL A 17 11.15 -22.85 -1.02
C VAL A 17 12.60 -22.39 -1.13
N THR A 18 12.90 -21.23 -0.55
CA THR A 18 14.26 -20.62 -0.56
C THR A 18 15.33 -21.47 0.14
N HIS A 19 14.92 -22.35 1.05
CA HIS A 19 15.81 -23.34 1.70
C HIS A 19 16.43 -24.31 0.69
N THR A 20 15.72 -24.60 -0.40
CA THR A 20 16.23 -25.42 -1.50
C THR A 20 17.04 -24.53 -2.44
N ARG A 21 18.35 -24.39 -2.19
CA ARG A 21 19.25 -23.46 -2.91
C ARG A 21 19.23 -23.52 -4.43
N GLN A 22 18.84 -24.66 -5.02
CA GLN A 22 18.76 -24.87 -6.48
C GLN A 22 17.32 -25.11 -6.96
N GLY A 23 16.33 -24.94 -6.08
CA GLY A 23 14.94 -25.26 -6.35
C GLY A 23 14.37 -24.48 -7.55
N MET A 24 14.65 -23.17 -7.63
CA MET A 24 14.27 -22.36 -8.79
C MET A 24 14.87 -22.86 -10.11
N ARG A 25 16.14 -23.31 -10.12
CA ARG A 25 16.75 -23.89 -11.33
C ARG A 25 16.11 -25.21 -11.72
N MET A 26 15.66 -26.00 -10.75
CA MET A 26 14.92 -27.24 -11.02
C MET A 26 13.56 -26.95 -11.64
N LEU A 27 12.82 -25.98 -11.09
CA LEU A 27 11.53 -25.54 -11.63
C LEU A 27 11.70 -24.94 -13.03
N GLU A 28 12.72 -24.10 -13.23
CA GLU A 28 13.02 -23.52 -14.54
C GLU A 28 13.31 -24.60 -15.59
N ARG A 29 14.17 -25.57 -15.27
CA ARG A 29 14.45 -26.72 -16.15
C ARG A 29 13.17 -27.51 -16.45
N PHE A 30 12.33 -27.74 -15.44
CA PHE A 30 11.08 -28.46 -15.65
C PHE A 30 10.14 -27.70 -16.60
N VAL A 31 9.97 -26.40 -16.42
CA VAL A 31 9.05 -25.60 -17.24
C VAL A 31 9.60 -25.36 -18.65
N ARG A 32 10.87 -24.94 -18.77
CA ARG A 32 11.48 -24.50 -20.04
C ARG A 32 12.02 -25.64 -20.87
N ASP A 33 12.75 -26.57 -20.26
CA ASP A 33 13.45 -27.61 -21.02
C ASP A 33 12.60 -28.87 -21.15
N ILE A 34 11.99 -29.30 -20.04
CA ILE A 34 11.18 -30.51 -20.02
C ILE A 34 9.82 -30.22 -20.62
N CYS A 35 9.00 -29.32 -20.07
CA CYS A 35 7.66 -29.00 -20.58
C CYS A 35 7.67 -28.19 -21.88
N GLN A 36 8.81 -27.58 -22.23
CA GLN A 36 8.97 -26.76 -23.45
C GLN A 36 8.02 -25.56 -23.48
N CYS A 37 7.66 -25.03 -22.32
CA CYS A 37 6.87 -23.81 -22.24
C CYS A 37 7.73 -22.61 -22.64
N GLU A 38 7.24 -21.82 -23.59
CA GLU A 38 7.88 -20.57 -23.97
C GLU A 38 7.79 -19.53 -22.84
N ALA A 39 8.85 -18.75 -22.64
CA ALA A 39 8.90 -17.69 -21.64
C ALA A 39 8.22 -16.40 -22.15
N LEU A 40 6.96 -16.50 -22.58
CA LEU A 40 6.21 -15.37 -23.12
C LEU A 40 5.65 -14.44 -22.03
N TRP A 41 5.60 -14.90 -20.78
CA TRP A 41 5.15 -14.13 -19.63
C TRP A 41 6.21 -13.10 -19.21
N THR A 42 6.20 -11.97 -19.90
CA THR A 42 7.14 -10.84 -19.71
C THR A 42 6.35 -9.56 -19.44
N PRO A 43 6.88 -8.58 -18.69
CA PRO A 43 6.17 -7.34 -18.38
C PRO A 43 5.58 -6.65 -19.62
N ALA A 44 6.34 -6.55 -20.71
CA ALA A 44 5.90 -5.95 -21.96
C ALA A 44 4.67 -6.68 -22.56
N LYS A 45 4.72 -8.02 -22.66
CA LYS A 45 3.57 -8.80 -23.17
C LYS A 45 2.36 -8.72 -22.25
N ILE A 46 2.57 -8.74 -20.93
CA ILE A 46 1.47 -8.59 -19.97
C ILE A 46 0.78 -7.23 -20.15
N ILE A 47 1.54 -6.16 -20.38
CA ILE A 47 0.98 -4.83 -20.66
C ILE A 47 0.17 -4.85 -21.94
N ASP A 48 0.71 -5.40 -23.03
CA ASP A 48 0.02 -5.45 -24.33
C ASP A 48 -1.29 -6.26 -24.24
N ASP A 49 -1.25 -7.42 -23.58
CA ASP A 49 -2.42 -8.28 -23.36
C ASP A 49 -3.45 -7.62 -22.43
N ALA A 50 -3.02 -6.94 -21.37
CA ALA A 50 -3.91 -6.20 -20.48
C ALA A 50 -4.59 -5.03 -21.22
N VAL A 51 -3.83 -4.25 -22.00
CA VAL A 51 -4.37 -3.14 -22.79
C VAL A 51 -5.38 -3.63 -23.82
N ALA A 52 -5.10 -4.73 -24.52
CA ALA A 52 -6.03 -5.32 -25.48
C ALA A 52 -7.34 -5.76 -24.79
N ARG A 53 -7.25 -6.48 -23.67
CA ARG A 53 -8.42 -6.94 -22.89
C ARG A 53 -9.25 -5.77 -22.35
N ILE A 54 -8.60 -4.72 -21.84
CA ILE A 54 -9.30 -3.51 -21.37
C ILE A 54 -10.09 -2.87 -22.52
N ARG A 55 -9.48 -2.70 -23.69
CA ARG A 55 -10.14 -2.10 -24.87
C ARG A 55 -11.32 -2.94 -25.35
N GLU A 56 -11.17 -4.27 -25.37
CA GLU A 56 -12.27 -5.17 -25.74
C GLU A 56 -13.42 -5.12 -24.73
N GLN A 57 -13.11 -5.07 -23.43
CA GLN A 57 -14.10 -5.08 -22.37
C GLN A 57 -14.87 -3.75 -22.27
N VAL A 58 -14.15 -2.63 -22.33
CA VAL A 58 -14.70 -1.29 -22.03
C VAL A 58 -15.13 -0.55 -23.30
N GLY A 59 -14.48 -0.82 -24.44
CA GLY A 59 -14.71 -0.06 -25.68
C GLY A 59 -14.48 1.45 -25.47
N ASP A 60 -15.48 2.25 -25.83
CA ASP A 60 -15.49 3.71 -25.67
C ASP A 60 -16.17 4.19 -24.38
N ASP A 61 -16.54 3.27 -23.48
CA ASP A 61 -17.19 3.64 -22.22
C ASP A 61 -16.24 4.37 -21.26
N LYS A 62 -16.79 5.21 -20.38
CA LYS A 62 -16.02 5.88 -19.34
C LYS A 62 -15.79 4.95 -18.14
N VAL A 63 -14.56 5.01 -17.61
CA VAL A 63 -14.10 4.25 -16.46
C VAL A 63 -13.71 5.20 -15.34
N ILE A 64 -14.20 4.93 -14.13
CA ILE A 64 -13.75 5.61 -12.91
C ILE A 64 -12.78 4.71 -12.13
N LEU A 65 -11.76 5.29 -11.53
CA LEU A 65 -10.80 4.59 -10.67
C LEU A 65 -10.53 5.39 -9.40
N GLY A 66 -10.63 4.74 -8.23
CA GLY A 66 -10.10 5.28 -6.99
C GLY A 66 -8.57 5.21 -6.98
N LEU A 67 -7.91 6.36 -7.08
CA LEU A 67 -6.45 6.46 -6.97
C LEU A 67 -6.10 6.64 -5.49
N SER A 68 -5.30 5.72 -4.93
CA SER A 68 -4.92 5.76 -3.51
C SER A 68 -3.46 6.19 -3.28
N GLY A 69 -2.68 6.39 -4.34
CA GLY A 69 -1.22 6.55 -4.29
C GLY A 69 -0.46 5.23 -4.06
N GLY A 70 -1.16 4.14 -3.75
CA GLY A 70 -0.57 2.81 -3.66
C GLY A 70 -0.12 2.27 -5.03
N VAL A 71 0.80 1.30 -5.00
CA VAL A 71 1.37 0.69 -6.21
C VAL A 71 0.29 0.11 -7.13
N ASP A 72 -0.69 -0.62 -6.58
CA ASP A 72 -1.66 -1.36 -7.41
C ASP A 72 -2.65 -0.44 -8.12
N SER A 73 -3.20 0.55 -7.40
CA SER A 73 -4.09 1.56 -8.00
C SER A 73 -3.37 2.40 -9.04
N SER A 74 -2.08 2.69 -8.82
CA SER A 74 -1.23 3.43 -9.74
C SER A 74 -0.90 2.68 -11.03
N VAL A 75 -0.49 1.41 -10.92
CA VAL A 75 -0.26 0.57 -12.12
C VAL A 75 -1.56 0.35 -12.88
N THR A 76 -2.68 0.17 -12.18
CA THR A 76 -4.02 0.08 -12.78
C THR A 76 -4.37 1.36 -13.54
N ALA A 77 -4.12 2.53 -12.95
CA ALA A 77 -4.35 3.83 -13.60
C ALA A 77 -3.53 3.96 -14.88
N MET A 78 -2.25 3.56 -14.86
CA MET A 78 -1.37 3.62 -16.03
C MET A 78 -1.80 2.65 -17.15
N LEU A 79 -2.21 1.42 -16.81
CA LEU A 79 -2.72 0.47 -17.80
C LEU A 79 -4.01 0.97 -18.46
N LEU A 80 -4.94 1.48 -17.66
CA LEU A 80 -6.19 2.06 -18.17
C LEU A 80 -5.91 3.30 -19.01
N HIS A 81 -5.03 4.20 -18.57
CA HIS A 81 -4.68 5.40 -19.32
C HIS A 81 -4.05 5.04 -20.68
N ARG A 82 -3.15 4.05 -20.72
CA ARG A 82 -2.57 3.53 -21.97
C ARG A 82 -3.63 2.88 -22.88
N ALA A 83 -4.64 2.24 -22.30
CA ALA A 83 -5.69 1.56 -23.04
C ALA A 83 -6.75 2.51 -23.62
N ILE A 84 -7.30 3.41 -22.79
CA ILE A 84 -8.50 4.20 -23.08
C ILE A 84 -8.31 5.72 -22.92
N GLY A 85 -7.13 6.17 -22.50
CA GLY A 85 -6.75 7.59 -22.44
C GLY A 85 -7.75 8.44 -21.66
N LYS A 86 -8.36 9.41 -22.36
CA LYS A 86 -9.31 10.39 -21.80
C LYS A 86 -10.60 9.81 -21.22
N ASN A 87 -10.93 8.55 -21.52
CA ASN A 87 -12.12 7.89 -20.98
C ASN A 87 -11.90 7.38 -19.55
N LEU A 88 -10.66 7.44 -19.04
CA LEU A 88 -10.35 7.22 -17.63
C LEU A 88 -10.48 8.51 -16.84
N THR A 89 -11.22 8.47 -15.74
CA THR A 89 -11.19 9.48 -14.68
C THR A 89 -10.74 8.85 -13.38
N CYS A 90 -9.65 9.37 -12.83
CA CYS A 90 -9.16 8.99 -11.51
C CYS A 90 -9.75 9.91 -10.45
N VAL A 91 -10.23 9.36 -9.34
CA VAL A 91 -10.64 10.13 -8.15
C VAL A 91 -9.62 9.88 -7.06
N PHE A 92 -8.97 10.94 -6.60
CA PHE A 92 -8.02 10.90 -5.51
C PHE A 92 -8.62 11.62 -4.30
N VAL A 93 -8.97 10.85 -3.26
CA VAL A 93 -9.55 11.38 -2.02
C VAL A 93 -8.43 11.64 -1.02
N ASP A 94 -8.14 12.92 -0.77
CA ASP A 94 -7.25 13.32 0.32
C ASP A 94 -8.02 13.30 1.63
N ASN A 95 -7.88 12.18 2.34
CA ASN A 95 -8.56 11.93 3.60
C ASN A 95 -7.93 12.65 4.80
N GLY A 96 -6.86 13.42 4.62
CA GLY A 96 -6.17 14.08 5.72
C GLY A 96 -5.45 13.12 6.67
N LEU A 97 -5.23 11.87 6.25
CA LEU A 97 -4.49 10.83 6.99
C LEU A 97 -3.33 10.27 6.16
N LEU A 98 -2.89 10.99 5.13
CA LEU A 98 -1.74 10.65 4.31
C LEU A 98 -0.41 11.15 4.92
N ARG A 99 0.70 10.65 4.36
CA ARG A 99 2.06 11.13 4.69
C ARG A 99 2.24 12.60 4.26
N LEU A 100 3.31 13.21 4.76
CA LEU A 100 3.64 14.59 4.42
C LEU A 100 3.79 14.77 2.89
N ASN A 101 3.01 15.70 2.33
CA ASN A 101 2.99 16.06 0.91
C ASN A 101 2.66 14.89 -0.04
N GLU A 102 2.03 13.81 0.44
CA GLU A 102 1.67 12.67 -0.42
C GLU A 102 0.67 13.08 -1.51
N ALA A 103 -0.33 13.89 -1.17
CA ALA A 103 -1.33 14.38 -2.11
C ALA A 103 -0.69 15.16 -3.26
N GLU A 104 0.17 16.13 -2.95
CA GLU A 104 0.92 16.92 -3.93
C GLU A 104 1.77 16.00 -4.82
N GLN A 105 2.52 15.07 -4.24
CA GLN A 105 3.35 14.13 -5.01
C GLN A 105 2.54 13.25 -5.97
N VAL A 106 1.35 12.81 -5.56
CA VAL A 106 0.45 12.02 -6.41
C VAL A 106 -0.08 12.86 -7.56
N LEU A 107 -0.49 14.10 -7.30
CA LEU A 107 -1.03 15.01 -8.32
C LEU A 107 0.03 15.44 -9.33
N ASP A 108 1.20 15.86 -8.87
CA ASP A 108 2.32 16.27 -9.74
C ASP A 108 2.74 15.10 -10.66
N MET A 109 2.85 13.90 -10.08
CA MET A 109 3.31 12.74 -10.83
C MET A 109 2.28 12.27 -11.85
N PHE A 110 1.04 12.00 -11.43
CA PHE A 110 0.05 11.41 -12.34
C PHE A 110 -0.65 12.45 -13.21
N GLY A 111 -0.95 13.63 -12.66
CA GLY A 111 -1.57 14.73 -13.38
C GLY A 111 -0.59 15.36 -14.36
N ASP A 112 0.49 15.96 -13.85
CA ASP A 112 1.36 16.79 -14.68
C ASP A 112 2.33 15.98 -15.55
N HIS A 113 2.94 14.91 -15.02
CA HIS A 113 3.90 14.13 -15.82
C HIS A 113 3.24 13.12 -16.76
N PHE A 114 2.17 12.45 -16.33
CA PHE A 114 1.51 11.40 -17.12
C PHE A 114 0.21 11.84 -17.80
N GLY A 115 -0.33 13.02 -17.47
CA GLY A 115 -1.53 13.55 -18.11
C GLY A 115 -2.82 12.80 -17.75
N LEU A 116 -2.86 12.16 -16.57
CA LEU A 116 -4.09 11.52 -16.09
C LEU A 116 -5.12 12.58 -15.70
N ASN A 117 -6.38 12.32 -16.04
CA ASN A 117 -7.50 13.12 -15.54
C ASN A 117 -7.78 12.76 -14.08
N ILE A 118 -7.36 13.60 -13.14
CA ILE A 118 -7.51 13.37 -11.71
C ILE A 118 -8.46 14.40 -11.10
N VAL A 119 -9.54 13.90 -10.50
CA VAL A 119 -10.41 14.66 -9.61
C VAL A 119 -9.81 14.58 -8.21
N HIS A 120 -9.20 15.67 -7.75
CA HIS A 120 -8.70 15.79 -6.38
C HIS A 120 -9.84 16.21 -5.44
N VAL A 121 -10.07 15.42 -4.39
CA VAL A 121 -11.14 15.64 -3.42
C VAL A 121 -10.54 15.91 -2.04
N PRO A 122 -10.45 17.19 -1.61
CA PRO A 122 -10.01 17.51 -0.26
C PRO A 122 -11.12 17.13 0.73
N ALA A 123 -10.86 16.11 1.56
CA ALA A 123 -11.84 15.55 2.49
C ALA A 123 -11.36 15.49 3.96
N GLU A 124 -10.19 16.04 4.29
CA GLU A 124 -9.59 16.02 5.65
C GLU A 124 -10.62 16.34 6.75
N ASP A 125 -11.37 17.45 6.61
CA ASP A 125 -12.35 17.86 7.62
C ASP A 125 -13.46 16.83 7.85
N ARG A 126 -13.93 16.13 6.79
CA ARG A 126 -14.96 15.10 6.91
C ARG A 126 -14.45 13.88 7.67
N PHE A 127 -13.24 13.43 7.35
CA PHE A 127 -12.64 12.28 8.03
C PHE A 127 -12.34 12.59 9.49
N LEU A 128 -11.71 13.74 9.78
CA LEU A 128 -11.38 14.15 11.14
C LEU A 128 -12.64 14.38 11.98
N SER A 129 -13.69 14.98 11.40
CA SER A 129 -14.97 15.16 12.10
C SER A 129 -15.64 13.82 12.40
N ALA A 130 -15.59 12.85 11.49
CA ALA A 130 -16.16 11.52 11.71
C ALA A 130 -15.37 10.68 12.73
N LEU A 131 -14.07 10.95 12.89
CA LEU A 131 -13.19 10.27 13.84
C LEU A 131 -13.17 10.92 15.24
N ALA A 132 -13.80 12.07 15.41
CA ALA A 132 -13.77 12.82 16.66
C ALA A 132 -14.31 11.97 17.83
N GLY A 133 -13.52 11.89 18.91
CA GLY A 133 -13.84 11.10 20.10
C GLY A 133 -13.71 9.57 19.98
N GLU A 134 -13.40 9.03 18.79
CA GLU A 134 -13.25 7.58 18.61
C GLU A 134 -11.84 7.11 19.00
N ASN A 135 -11.76 6.08 19.83
CA ASN A 135 -10.51 5.51 20.31
C ASN A 135 -10.32 4.05 19.89
N ASP A 136 -11.40 3.33 19.59
CA ASP A 136 -11.35 1.92 19.22
C ASP A 136 -10.77 1.76 17.80
N PRO A 137 -9.71 0.97 17.61
CA PRO A 137 -9.03 0.86 16.33
C PRO A 137 -9.89 0.24 15.22
N GLU A 138 -10.72 -0.74 15.56
CA GLU A 138 -11.65 -1.36 14.60
C GLU A 138 -12.76 -0.38 14.19
N ALA A 139 -13.27 0.43 15.12
CA ALA A 139 -14.20 1.52 14.84
C ALA A 139 -13.57 2.58 13.94
N LYS A 140 -12.33 3.03 14.22
CA LYS A 140 -11.58 3.96 13.35
C LYS A 140 -11.50 3.43 11.91
N ARG A 141 -11.12 2.16 11.74
CA ARG A 141 -11.05 1.49 10.43
C ARG A 141 -12.39 1.53 9.68
N LYS A 142 -13.48 1.18 10.37
CA LYS A 142 -14.83 1.21 9.79
C LYS A 142 -15.29 2.62 9.41
N ILE A 143 -15.01 3.60 10.26
CA ILE A 143 -15.35 5.01 10.01
C ILE A 143 -14.62 5.52 8.77
N ILE A 144 -13.29 5.31 8.70
CA ILE A 144 -12.48 5.75 7.56
C ILE A 144 -12.94 5.07 6.28
N GLY A 145 -13.16 3.75 6.30
CA GLY A 145 -13.68 3.02 5.14
C GLY A 145 -15.04 3.53 4.67
N ARG A 146 -15.98 3.76 5.59
CA ARG A 146 -17.31 4.30 5.28
C ARG A 146 -17.24 5.71 4.67
N VAL A 147 -16.52 6.63 5.31
CA VAL A 147 -16.42 8.03 4.84
C VAL A 147 -15.71 8.08 3.48
N PHE A 148 -14.71 7.23 3.24
CA PHE A 148 -14.07 7.12 1.94
C PHE A 148 -15.04 6.72 0.84
N VAL A 149 -15.87 5.70 1.08
CA VAL A 149 -16.90 5.27 0.12
C VAL A 149 -17.91 6.38 -0.12
N GLU A 150 -18.42 7.03 0.93
CA GLU A 150 -19.37 8.15 0.80
C GLU A 150 -18.79 9.28 -0.08
N VAL A 151 -17.55 9.70 0.17
CA VAL A 151 -16.88 10.74 -0.62
C VAL A 151 -16.65 10.29 -2.06
N PHE A 152 -16.19 9.06 -2.27
CA PHE A 152 -15.95 8.52 -3.61
C PHE A 152 -17.24 8.41 -4.42
N ASP A 153 -18.33 7.93 -3.80
CA ASP A 153 -19.63 7.80 -4.44
C ASP A 153 -20.21 9.15 -4.82
N GLU A 154 -20.08 10.16 -3.96
CA GLU A 154 -20.49 11.54 -4.26
C GLU A 154 -19.77 12.10 -5.49
N GLU A 155 -18.49 11.83 -5.66
CA GLU A 155 -17.77 12.23 -6.88
C GLU A 155 -18.15 11.39 -8.09
N ALA A 156 -18.34 10.08 -7.92
CA ALA A 156 -18.75 9.19 -8.99
C ALA A 156 -20.12 9.60 -9.57
N LEU A 157 -21.06 10.05 -8.74
CA LEU A 157 -22.37 10.53 -9.16
C LEU A 157 -22.33 11.85 -9.95
N LYS A 158 -21.26 12.65 -9.82
CA LYS A 158 -21.08 13.88 -10.62
C LYS A 158 -20.57 13.59 -12.02
N LEU A 159 -20.02 12.40 -12.26
CA LEU A 159 -19.50 12.00 -13.55
C LEU A 159 -20.61 11.38 -14.41
N GLU A 160 -20.94 12.05 -15.51
CA GLU A 160 -21.93 11.55 -16.47
C GLU A 160 -21.36 10.36 -17.27
N ASP A 161 -22.22 9.36 -17.54
CA ASP A 161 -21.95 8.21 -18.40
C ASP A 161 -20.81 7.27 -17.96
N VAL A 162 -20.50 7.22 -16.66
CA VAL A 162 -19.58 6.20 -16.12
C VAL A 162 -20.28 4.85 -16.08
N LYS A 163 -19.73 3.86 -16.80
CA LYS A 163 -20.28 2.49 -16.83
C LYS A 163 -19.41 1.47 -16.08
N TRP A 164 -18.16 1.82 -15.81
CA TRP A 164 -17.17 0.89 -15.27
C TRP A 164 -16.44 1.49 -14.07
N LEU A 165 -16.28 0.67 -13.03
CA LEU A 165 -15.38 0.94 -11.93
C LEU A 165 -14.15 0.05 -12.06
N ALA A 166 -12.97 0.66 -12.07
CA ALA A 166 -11.72 -0.06 -12.04
C ALA A 166 -11.22 -0.28 -10.61
N GLN A 167 -10.57 -1.43 -10.39
CA GLN A 167 -9.92 -1.78 -9.11
C GLN A 167 -8.55 -2.41 -9.35
N GLY A 168 -7.62 -2.14 -8.44
CA GLY A 168 -6.27 -2.70 -8.45
C GLY A 168 -6.17 -4.09 -7.80
N THR A 169 -7.24 -4.89 -7.82
CA THR A 169 -7.29 -6.23 -7.24
C THR A 169 -6.20 -7.11 -7.83
N ILE A 170 -5.41 -7.78 -6.99
CA ILE A 170 -4.32 -8.68 -7.40
C ILE A 170 -4.65 -10.15 -7.11
N TYR A 171 -3.88 -11.08 -7.69
CA TYR A 171 -4.15 -12.52 -7.59
C TYR A 171 -4.26 -13.05 -6.15
N PRO A 172 -3.40 -12.63 -5.18
CA PRO A 172 -3.60 -13.00 -3.78
C PRO A 172 -4.98 -12.65 -3.21
N ASP A 173 -5.56 -11.50 -3.59
CA ASP A 173 -6.87 -11.05 -3.08
C ASP A 173 -8.01 -11.95 -3.59
N VAL A 174 -7.87 -12.42 -4.84
CA VAL A 174 -8.83 -13.35 -5.46
C VAL A 174 -8.82 -14.69 -4.73
N ILE A 175 -7.64 -15.19 -4.37
CA ILE A 175 -7.49 -16.45 -3.62
C ILE A 175 -8.10 -16.32 -2.21
N GLU A 176 -7.79 -15.24 -1.49
CA GLU A 176 -8.33 -14.99 -0.14
C GLU A 176 -9.87 -14.89 -0.16
N SER A 177 -10.41 -14.26 -1.20
CA SER A 177 -11.86 -14.11 -1.40
C SER A 177 -12.56 -15.43 -1.76
N ALA A 178 -11.91 -16.29 -2.56
CA ALA A 178 -12.41 -17.65 -2.85
C ALA A 178 -12.35 -18.59 -1.64
N ALA A 179 -11.33 -18.45 -0.78
CA ALA A 179 -11.18 -19.23 0.45
C ALA A 179 -12.22 -18.85 1.53
N SER A 180 -12.66 -17.59 1.55
CA SER A 180 -13.71 -17.10 2.45
C SER A 180 -15.11 -17.51 1.97
N ALA A 181 -15.36 -17.58 0.65
CA ALA A 181 -16.60 -18.12 0.09
C ALA A 181 -16.81 -19.63 0.38
N THR A 182 -15.73 -20.37 0.64
CA THR A 182 -15.77 -21.82 0.95
C THR A 182 -15.81 -22.15 2.45
N GLY A 183 -15.95 -21.13 3.32
CA GLY A 183 -16.27 -21.29 4.75
C GLY A 183 -15.15 -21.85 5.65
N LYS A 184 -13.92 -22.01 5.15
CA LYS A 184 -12.79 -22.58 5.91
C LYS A 184 -11.70 -21.59 6.32
N ALA A 185 -11.78 -20.33 5.88
CA ALA A 185 -10.83 -19.30 6.27
C ALA A 185 -11.47 -18.30 7.24
N HIS A 186 -10.85 -18.12 8.41
CA HIS A 186 -11.11 -16.95 9.23
C HIS A 186 -10.77 -15.70 8.38
N VAL A 187 -11.71 -14.77 8.28
CA VAL A 187 -11.58 -13.54 7.50
C VAL A 187 -10.49 -12.67 8.17
N ILE A 188 -9.25 -12.80 7.70
CA ILE A 188 -8.07 -12.12 8.29
C ILE A 188 -7.85 -10.73 7.67
N LYS A 189 -8.55 -10.37 6.58
CA LYS A 189 -8.52 -9.02 6.00
C LYS A 189 -9.94 -8.53 5.70
N SER A 190 -10.39 -7.56 6.49
CA SER A 190 -11.58 -6.77 6.19
C SER A 190 -11.21 -5.73 5.11
N HIS A 191 -11.58 -6.02 3.87
CA HIS A 191 -11.82 -5.09 2.76
C HIS A 191 -10.69 -4.08 2.43
N HIS A 192 -9.74 -4.49 1.57
CA HIS A 192 -8.80 -3.56 0.93
C HIS A 192 -9.14 -3.18 -0.52
N ASN A 193 -10.17 -3.79 -1.12
CA ASN A 193 -10.75 -3.33 -2.39
C ASN A 193 -12.11 -2.73 -2.06
N VAL A 194 -12.46 -1.59 -2.68
CA VAL A 194 -13.62 -0.72 -2.46
C VAL A 194 -14.91 -1.52 -2.16
N GLY A 195 -15.01 -2.02 -0.93
CA GLY A 195 -15.88 -3.14 -0.56
C GLY A 195 -17.20 -2.69 0.05
N GLY A 196 -17.51 -1.42 -0.14
CA GLY A 196 -18.71 -0.78 0.41
C GLY A 196 -19.55 -0.08 -0.64
N LEU A 197 -19.27 -0.26 -1.93
CA LEU A 197 -20.08 0.38 -2.98
C LEU A 197 -21.55 0.00 -2.74
N PRO A 198 -22.47 0.98 -2.75
CA PRO A 198 -23.89 0.73 -2.55
C PRO A 198 -24.36 -0.37 -3.49
N LYS A 199 -25.23 -1.27 -3.01
CA LYS A 199 -25.88 -2.29 -3.85
C LYS A 199 -26.59 -1.71 -5.09
N GLU A 200 -26.77 -0.40 -5.12
CA GLU A 200 -27.44 0.38 -6.15
C GLU A 200 -26.50 0.88 -7.27
N MET A 201 -25.17 0.82 -7.10
CA MET A 201 -24.23 1.18 -8.17
C MET A 201 -24.23 0.11 -9.27
N LYS A 202 -24.82 0.43 -10.42
CA LYS A 202 -24.89 -0.42 -11.61
C LYS A 202 -23.66 -0.24 -12.52
N MET A 203 -22.45 -0.36 -11.98
CA MET A 203 -21.22 -0.31 -12.79
C MET A 203 -20.65 -1.71 -13.00
N GLY A 204 -20.09 -1.97 -14.18
CA GLY A 204 -19.25 -3.14 -14.41
C GLY A 204 -17.90 -2.98 -13.73
N LEU A 205 -17.21 -4.09 -13.45
CA LEU A 205 -15.86 -4.07 -12.84
C LEU A 205 -14.76 -4.30 -13.89
N VAL A 206 -13.67 -3.54 -13.77
CA VAL A 206 -12.45 -3.70 -14.56
C VAL A 206 -11.26 -3.93 -13.62
N GLU A 207 -10.75 -5.16 -13.58
CA GLU A 207 -9.69 -5.58 -12.66
C GLU A 207 -8.48 -6.12 -13.44
N PRO A 208 -7.66 -5.24 -14.04
CA PRO A 208 -6.62 -5.66 -14.98
C PRO A 208 -5.45 -6.40 -14.31
N LEU A 209 -5.31 -6.30 -12.98
CA LEU A 209 -4.22 -6.91 -12.22
C LEU A 209 -4.59 -8.25 -11.55
N LYS A 210 -5.83 -8.74 -11.71
CA LYS A 210 -6.36 -9.87 -10.95
C LYS A 210 -5.62 -11.20 -11.13
N GLU A 211 -4.81 -11.32 -12.18
CA GLU A 211 -3.99 -12.50 -12.51
C GLU A 211 -2.51 -12.34 -12.11
N LEU A 212 -2.15 -11.24 -11.45
CA LEU A 212 -0.76 -10.86 -11.18
C LEU A 212 -0.43 -10.89 -9.69
N PHE A 213 0.82 -11.23 -9.39
CA PHE A 213 1.44 -11.07 -8.08
C PHE A 213 2.05 -9.68 -7.89
N LYS A 214 2.29 -9.30 -6.64
CA LYS A 214 2.78 -7.96 -6.26
C LYS A 214 4.13 -7.61 -6.91
N ASP A 215 5.03 -8.58 -7.05
CA ASP A 215 6.34 -8.36 -7.69
C ASP A 215 6.19 -8.15 -9.20
N GLU A 216 5.23 -8.81 -9.85
CA GLU A 216 4.89 -8.62 -11.25
C GLU A 216 4.28 -7.24 -11.49
N VAL A 217 3.36 -6.80 -10.63
CA VAL A 217 2.78 -5.45 -10.67
C VAL A 217 3.88 -4.39 -10.61
N ARG A 218 4.89 -4.56 -9.74
CA ARG A 218 6.04 -3.64 -9.68
C ARG A 218 6.85 -3.63 -10.98
N LYS A 219 7.15 -4.80 -11.55
CA LYS A 219 7.90 -4.91 -12.82
C LYS A 219 7.14 -4.26 -13.98
N ILE A 220 5.83 -4.45 -14.04
CA ILE A 220 4.95 -3.82 -15.02
C ILE A 220 4.91 -2.30 -14.83
N GLY A 221 4.84 -1.83 -13.59
CA GLY A 221 4.92 -0.39 -13.29
C GLY A 221 6.20 0.25 -13.82
N LEU A 222 7.35 -0.40 -13.66
CA LEU A 222 8.63 0.09 -14.19
C LEU A 222 8.61 0.18 -15.73
N GLU A 223 8.09 -0.86 -16.39
CA GLU A 223 7.95 -0.91 -17.84
C GLU A 223 6.96 0.14 -18.38
N LEU A 224 5.96 0.52 -17.58
CA LEU A 224 5.04 1.63 -17.86
C LEU A 224 5.66 3.02 -17.60
N GLY A 225 6.91 3.08 -17.13
CA GLY A 225 7.64 4.31 -16.88
C GLY A 225 7.46 4.91 -15.49
N LEU A 226 6.81 4.20 -14.56
CA LEU A 226 6.67 4.70 -13.19
C LEU A 226 8.02 4.70 -12.46
N PRO A 227 8.33 5.74 -11.67
CA PRO A 227 9.59 5.81 -10.93
C PRO A 227 9.78 4.64 -9.97
N TYR A 228 11.01 4.15 -9.86
CA TYR A 228 11.36 3.08 -8.93
C TYR A 228 10.98 3.44 -7.48
N ASP A 229 11.30 4.66 -7.06
CA ASP A 229 11.00 5.16 -5.72
C ASP A 229 9.51 5.20 -5.38
N MET A 230 8.64 5.09 -6.36
CA MET A 230 7.19 5.02 -6.18
C MET A 230 6.71 3.57 -6.04
N LEU A 231 7.20 2.68 -6.91
CA LEU A 231 6.80 1.26 -6.95
C LEU A 231 7.36 0.45 -5.77
N TYR A 232 8.51 0.88 -5.24
CA TYR A 232 9.21 0.25 -4.15
C TYR A 232 9.08 1.04 -2.83
N ARG A 233 8.09 1.94 -2.72
CA ARG A 233 7.71 2.53 -1.44
C ARG A 233 7.27 1.43 -0.47
N HIS A 234 7.58 1.63 0.80
CA HIS A 234 7.02 0.84 1.88
C HIS A 234 5.49 0.88 1.85
N PRO A 235 4.81 -0.24 2.09
CA PRO A 235 3.35 -0.27 2.18
C PRO A 235 2.81 0.78 3.14
N PHE A 236 1.72 1.43 2.74
CA PHE A 236 0.97 2.38 3.54
C PHE A 236 -0.45 1.86 3.72
N PRO A 237 -0.96 1.76 4.96
CA PRO A 237 -2.28 1.20 5.23
C PRO A 237 -3.37 2.12 4.64
N GLY A 238 -4.48 1.53 4.20
CA GLY A 238 -5.63 2.29 3.69
C GLY A 238 -6.18 3.34 4.68
N PRO A 239 -6.32 3.02 5.98
CA PRO A 239 -6.63 4.00 7.02
C PRO A 239 -5.55 5.06 7.29
N GLY A 240 -4.38 4.94 6.66
CA GLY A 240 -3.27 5.86 6.77
C GLY A 240 -2.80 6.09 8.20
N LEU A 241 -2.63 7.36 8.58
CA LEU A 241 -2.25 7.75 9.93
C LEU A 241 -3.33 7.46 10.99
N GLY A 242 -4.57 7.17 10.59
CA GLY A 242 -5.65 6.83 11.54
C GLY A 242 -5.36 5.57 12.38
N VAL A 243 -4.50 4.69 11.86
CA VAL A 243 -4.00 3.50 12.56
C VAL A 243 -2.55 3.65 13.04
N ARG A 244 -2.03 4.87 13.07
CA ARG A 244 -0.70 5.20 13.62
C ARG A 244 -0.76 6.29 14.69
N VAL A 245 -1.94 6.86 14.90
CA VAL A 245 -2.27 7.69 16.07
C VAL A 245 -3.04 6.81 17.04
N LEU A 246 -2.43 6.47 18.18
CA LEU A 246 -3.10 5.68 19.21
C LEU A 246 -4.21 6.51 19.88
N GLY A 247 -5.37 5.88 20.06
CA GLY A 247 -6.58 6.56 20.54
C GLY A 247 -7.18 7.52 19.52
N GLU A 248 -7.67 8.66 20.01
CA GLU A 248 -8.36 9.69 19.23
C GLU A 248 -7.44 10.35 18.18
N VAL A 249 -7.93 10.41 16.94
CA VAL A 249 -7.23 11.03 15.81
C VAL A 249 -7.59 12.51 15.71
N LYS A 250 -6.58 13.38 15.71
CA LYS A 250 -6.73 14.83 15.54
C LYS A 250 -5.76 15.37 14.50
N LYS A 251 -6.14 16.49 13.87
CA LYS A 251 -5.26 17.22 12.94
C LYS A 251 -3.89 17.51 13.55
N GLU A 252 -3.88 18.04 14.78
CA GLU A 252 -2.67 18.34 15.55
C GLU A 252 -1.73 17.12 15.64
N TYR A 253 -2.29 15.95 15.96
CA TYR A 253 -1.50 14.72 16.14
C TYR A 253 -0.98 14.21 14.79
N CYS A 254 -1.81 14.27 13.75
CA CYS A 254 -1.42 13.90 12.39
C CYS A 254 -0.30 14.82 11.86
N ASP A 255 -0.39 16.12 12.09
CA ASP A 255 0.63 17.09 11.64
C ASP A 255 1.98 16.86 12.33
N LEU A 256 1.99 16.58 13.63
CA LEU A 256 3.20 16.18 14.36
C LEU A 256 3.77 14.87 13.81
N LEU A 257 2.91 13.88 13.61
CA LEU A 257 3.30 12.56 13.16
C LEU A 257 3.86 12.58 11.73
N ARG A 258 3.26 13.33 10.81
CA ARG A 258 3.75 13.52 9.43
C ARG A 258 5.18 14.03 9.40
N ARG A 259 5.50 15.02 10.26
CA ARG A 259 6.84 15.61 10.34
C ARG A 259 7.84 14.64 10.92
N ALA A 260 7.46 13.90 11.98
CA ALA A 260 8.30 12.86 12.56
C ALA A 260 8.56 11.70 11.57
N ASP A 261 7.53 11.24 10.87
CA ASP A 261 7.62 10.20 9.84
C ASP A 261 8.56 10.65 8.71
N ALA A 262 8.39 11.87 8.21
CA ALA A 262 9.23 12.42 7.15
C ALA A 262 10.72 12.42 7.53
N ILE A 263 11.07 12.87 8.75
CA ILE A 263 12.46 12.85 9.24
C ILE A 263 12.99 11.41 9.28
N PHE A 264 12.20 10.46 9.79
CA PHE A 264 12.63 9.07 9.91
C PHE A 264 12.88 8.43 8.54
N ILE A 265 11.96 8.63 7.59
CA ILE A 265 12.11 8.12 6.22
C ILE A 265 13.28 8.80 5.48
N GLU A 266 13.46 10.12 5.65
CA GLU A 266 14.57 10.86 5.06
C GLU A 266 15.92 10.30 5.54
N GLU A 267 16.09 10.07 6.84
CA GLU A 267 17.32 9.51 7.38
C GLU A 267 17.54 8.06 6.91
N LEU A 268 16.49 7.23 6.85
CA LEU A 268 16.60 5.87 6.32
C LEU A 268 17.12 5.86 4.88
N ARG A 269 16.65 6.80 4.04
CA ARG A 269 17.13 6.95 2.66
C ARG A 269 18.57 7.45 2.62
N LYS A 270 18.93 8.48 3.40
CA LYS A 270 20.31 9.00 3.47
C LYS A 270 21.33 7.96 3.94
N ALA A 271 20.91 7.00 4.75
CA ALA A 271 21.75 5.94 5.29
C ALA A 271 21.75 4.64 4.46
N ASP A 272 21.09 4.62 3.30
CA ASP A 272 20.89 3.42 2.47
C ASP A 272 20.30 2.24 3.27
N LEU A 273 19.38 2.54 4.19
CA LEU A 273 18.67 1.58 5.04
C LEU A 273 17.22 1.38 4.61
N TYR A 274 16.64 2.32 3.85
CA TYR A 274 15.23 2.26 3.43
C TYR A 274 14.87 0.95 2.70
N ASP A 275 15.68 0.54 1.72
CA ASP A 275 15.44 -0.68 0.93
C ASP A 275 15.83 -1.96 1.67
N LYS A 276 16.50 -1.86 2.82
CA LYS A 276 16.88 -3.02 3.66
C LYS A 276 15.77 -3.43 4.63
N VAL A 277 14.79 -2.56 4.85
CA VAL A 277 13.64 -2.83 5.71
C VAL A 277 12.37 -2.94 4.86
N SER A 278 11.47 -3.83 5.23
CA SER A 278 10.24 -4.09 4.46
C SER A 278 9.19 -3.01 4.69
N GLN A 279 9.16 -2.42 5.89
CA GLN A 279 8.28 -1.31 6.24
C GLN A 279 8.88 -0.50 7.38
N ALA A 280 8.84 0.82 7.27
CA ALA A 280 9.20 1.75 8.33
C ALA A 280 8.23 2.92 8.42
N PHE A 281 7.94 3.35 9.64
CA PHE A 281 7.07 4.48 9.95
C PHE A 281 7.18 4.91 11.41
N THR A 282 6.53 6.03 11.73
CA THR A 282 6.34 6.49 13.10
C THR A 282 4.91 6.28 13.61
N VAL A 283 4.77 6.11 14.92
CA VAL A 283 3.50 6.00 15.65
C VAL A 283 3.42 7.10 16.69
N PHE A 284 2.29 7.79 16.78
CA PHE A 284 2.02 8.81 17.80
C PHE A 284 1.44 8.16 19.05
N LEU A 285 2.03 8.46 20.21
CA LEU A 285 1.56 7.97 21.50
C LEU A 285 0.94 9.15 22.28
N PRO A 286 -0.32 9.07 22.72
CA PRO A 286 -1.00 10.12 23.49
C PRO A 286 -0.56 10.12 24.97
N VAL A 287 0.73 9.87 25.21
CA VAL A 287 1.39 10.02 26.51
C VAL A 287 2.38 11.15 26.42
N ARG A 288 2.52 11.88 27.53
CA ARG A 288 3.46 13.01 27.59
C ARG A 288 4.67 12.65 28.42
N SER A 289 5.80 13.24 28.04
CA SER A 289 7.05 13.04 28.74
C SER A 289 7.76 14.36 29.03
N VAL A 290 8.38 14.43 30.20
CA VAL A 290 9.24 15.55 30.57
C VAL A 290 10.54 15.47 29.78
N GLY A 291 10.98 16.63 29.29
CA GLY A 291 12.26 16.82 28.63
C GLY A 291 12.85 18.18 28.99
N VAL A 292 14.16 18.33 28.79
CA VAL A 292 14.85 19.62 28.87
C VAL A 292 15.41 19.90 27.48
N MET A 293 15.04 21.04 26.90
CA MET A 293 15.49 21.44 25.57
C MET A 293 15.94 22.91 25.67
N GLY A 294 17.24 23.15 25.47
CA GLY A 294 17.86 24.42 25.89
C GLY A 294 17.74 24.61 27.40
N ASP A 295 17.32 25.79 27.83
CA ASP A 295 17.12 26.14 29.25
C ASP A 295 15.68 25.93 29.76
N GLY A 296 14.78 25.39 28.92
CA GLY A 296 13.35 25.24 29.22
C GLY A 296 12.92 23.81 29.52
N ARG A 297 12.01 23.64 30.47
CA ARG A 297 11.30 22.37 30.71
C ARG A 297 10.17 22.20 29.70
N LYS A 298 10.15 21.08 29.00
CA LYS A 298 9.07 20.67 28.09
C LYS A 298 8.27 19.50 28.64
N TYR A 299 6.99 19.44 28.31
CA TYR A 299 6.07 18.34 28.63
C TYR A 299 5.19 18.03 27.43
N ASP A 300 5.80 17.35 26.46
CA ASP A 300 5.27 17.13 25.12
C ASP A 300 5.07 15.64 24.82
N TRP A 301 4.59 15.32 23.62
CA TRP A 301 4.19 13.98 23.19
C TRP A 301 5.38 13.05 22.95
N VAL A 302 5.07 11.75 22.89
CA VAL A 302 6.03 10.69 22.58
C VAL A 302 5.70 10.10 21.22
N VAL A 303 6.74 9.79 20.43
CA VAL A 303 6.59 9.01 19.19
C VAL A 303 7.42 7.73 19.25
N SER A 304 6.92 6.67 18.63
CA SER A 304 7.64 5.42 18.44
C SER A 304 8.08 5.30 16.99
N LEU A 305 9.33 4.92 16.78
CA LEU A 305 9.85 4.47 15.50
C LEU A 305 9.53 2.97 15.36
N ARG A 306 9.02 2.56 14.20
CA ARG A 306 8.78 1.15 13.86
C ARG A 306 9.46 0.86 12.54
N ALA A 307 10.33 -0.16 12.52
CA ALA A 307 10.90 -0.70 11.29
C ALA A 307 11.00 -2.21 11.39
N VAL A 308 10.63 -2.92 10.32
CA VAL A 308 10.55 -4.39 10.30
C VAL A 308 11.16 -4.98 9.03
N GLU A 309 11.68 -6.19 9.18
CA GLU A 309 12.15 -7.06 8.10
C GLU A 309 11.22 -8.28 8.00
N THR A 310 10.71 -8.53 6.81
CA THR A 310 9.78 -9.63 6.54
C THR A 310 9.81 -10.04 5.06
N ILE A 311 9.52 -11.32 4.83
CA ILE A 311 9.38 -11.91 3.49
C ILE A 311 7.93 -11.79 3.01
N ASP A 312 6.94 -12.04 3.89
CA ASP A 312 5.53 -12.22 3.54
C ASP A 312 4.55 -11.43 4.41
N PHE A 313 5.04 -10.59 5.32
CA PHE A 313 4.28 -9.86 6.34
C PHE A 313 3.47 -10.74 7.32
N MET A 314 3.56 -12.08 7.24
CA MET A 314 2.92 -13.01 8.19
C MET A 314 3.76 -13.18 9.45
N THR A 315 5.08 -13.18 9.30
CA THR A 315 6.05 -13.07 10.39
C THR A 315 6.99 -11.90 10.13
N ALA A 316 7.48 -11.24 11.18
CA ALA A 316 8.41 -10.12 11.00
C ALA A 316 9.35 -9.98 12.20
N HIS A 317 10.59 -9.60 11.92
CA HIS A 317 11.54 -9.18 12.95
C HIS A 317 11.65 -7.65 12.93
N TRP A 318 11.86 -7.03 14.09
CA TRP A 318 12.19 -5.61 14.11
C TRP A 318 13.58 -5.42 13.49
N ALA A 319 13.78 -4.35 12.73
CA ALA A 319 15.03 -4.12 12.03
C ALA A 319 16.14 -3.73 13.01
N HIS A 320 17.33 -4.34 12.91
CA HIS A 320 18.45 -4.02 13.79
C HIS A 320 19.17 -2.76 13.31
N LEU A 321 18.48 -1.61 13.36
CA LEU A 321 19.00 -0.32 12.90
C LEU A 321 20.20 0.12 13.76
N PRO A 322 21.26 0.71 13.15
CA PRO A 322 22.45 1.13 13.88
C PRO A 322 22.13 2.12 15.01
N TYR A 323 22.78 1.98 16.18
CA TYR A 323 22.51 2.86 17.33
C TYR A 323 22.78 4.34 17.03
N ASP A 324 23.86 4.65 16.29
CA ASP A 324 24.17 6.03 15.90
C ASP A 324 23.11 6.62 14.96
N PHE A 325 22.51 5.78 14.11
CA PHE A 325 21.40 6.16 13.26
C PHE A 325 20.15 6.48 14.09
N LEU A 326 19.78 5.61 15.04
CA LEU A 326 18.64 5.83 15.94
C LEU A 326 18.83 7.10 16.78
N GLY A 327 20.04 7.35 17.28
CA GLY A 327 20.40 8.56 18.02
C GLY A 327 20.23 9.82 17.16
N ARG A 328 20.66 9.79 15.90
CA ARG A 328 20.48 10.90 14.96
C ARG A 328 19.01 11.20 14.67
N VAL A 329 18.21 10.18 14.36
CA VAL A 329 16.77 10.33 14.09
C VAL A 329 16.07 10.90 15.32
N SER A 330 16.35 10.35 16.51
CA SER A 330 15.80 10.83 17.77
C SER A 330 16.10 12.32 18.00
N ASN A 331 17.38 12.72 17.82
CA ASN A 331 17.80 14.11 17.96
C ASN A 331 17.09 15.03 16.96
N ARG A 332 16.99 14.64 15.69
CA ARG A 332 16.31 15.44 14.67
C ARG A 332 14.83 15.62 14.99
N ILE A 333 14.11 14.54 15.32
CA ILE A 333 12.68 14.61 15.65
C ILE A 333 12.43 15.53 16.86
N ILE A 334 13.17 15.35 17.96
CA ILE A 334 12.98 16.15 19.18
C ILE A 334 13.32 17.63 18.92
N ASN A 335 14.33 17.91 18.10
CA ASN A 335 14.78 19.29 17.87
C ASN A 335 13.95 20.04 16.81
N GLU A 336 13.50 19.36 15.77
CA GLU A 336 12.84 19.97 14.62
C GLU A 336 11.31 19.98 14.77
N VAL A 337 10.72 19.01 15.48
CA VAL A 337 9.27 18.87 15.64
C VAL A 337 8.81 19.39 17.01
N ASN A 338 8.44 20.68 17.05
CA ASN A 338 7.88 21.26 18.27
C ASN A 338 6.57 20.58 18.66
N GLY A 339 6.52 19.97 19.85
CA GLY A 339 5.41 19.13 20.31
C GLY A 339 5.79 17.66 20.54
N ILE A 340 7.05 17.27 20.31
CA ILE A 340 7.58 15.94 20.66
C ILE A 340 8.77 16.11 21.62
N SER A 341 8.76 15.40 22.75
CA SER A 341 9.86 15.44 23.74
C SER A 341 10.62 14.12 23.87
N ARG A 342 10.09 13.02 23.30
CA ARG A 342 10.70 11.71 23.42
C ARG A 342 10.43 10.85 22.20
N VAL A 343 11.46 10.10 21.81
CA VAL A 343 11.41 9.11 20.74
C VAL A 343 11.80 7.76 21.33
N VAL A 344 11.04 6.73 20.99
CA VAL A 344 11.33 5.32 21.35
C VAL A 344 11.43 4.47 20.08
N TYR A 345 12.00 3.27 20.18
CA TYR A 345 12.08 2.32 19.07
C TYR A 345 11.41 1.00 19.45
N ASP A 346 10.52 0.50 18.61
CA ASP A 346 9.83 -0.77 18.84
C ASP A 346 10.72 -1.97 18.50
N ILE A 347 11.05 -2.74 19.53
CA ILE A 347 11.89 -3.95 19.49
C ILE A 347 11.06 -5.25 19.55
N SER A 348 9.77 -5.19 19.20
CA SER A 348 8.85 -6.33 19.25
C SER A 348 8.74 -7.04 17.90
N GLY A 349 8.99 -8.34 17.85
CA GLY A 349 8.74 -9.17 16.66
C GLY A 349 7.25 -9.52 16.47
N LYS A 350 6.91 -9.98 15.27
CA LYS A 350 5.63 -10.61 14.94
C LYS A 350 5.86 -12.11 14.69
N PRO A 351 5.33 -13.01 15.54
CA PRO A 351 4.67 -12.79 16.84
C PRO A 351 5.64 -12.36 17.97
N PRO A 352 5.17 -11.87 19.14
CA PRO A 352 3.76 -11.79 19.59
C PRO A 352 3.01 -10.52 19.19
N ALA A 353 3.71 -9.50 18.68
CA ALA A 353 3.11 -8.22 18.30
C ALA A 353 2.61 -8.23 16.84
N THR A 354 2.02 -7.13 16.41
CA THR A 354 1.73 -6.81 15.00
C THR A 354 2.75 -5.81 14.45
N ILE A 355 2.68 -5.51 13.15
CA ILE A 355 3.56 -4.50 12.54
C ILE A 355 3.04 -3.09 12.88
N GLU A 356 1.78 -2.80 12.57
CA GLU A 356 1.09 -1.54 12.93
C GLU A 356 0.65 -1.54 14.41
N TRP A 357 0.44 -0.33 14.95
CA TRP A 357 0.08 -0.02 16.35
C TRP A 357 -1.18 0.83 16.35
N GLU A 358 -2.30 0.38 16.93
CA GLU A 358 -3.61 1.05 16.76
C GLU A 358 -4.33 1.44 18.04
#